data_AF-A0A932Q327-F1
#
_entry.id   AF-A0A932Q327-F1
#
_cell.length_a   1.000
_cell.length_b   1.000
_cell.length_c   1.000
_cell.angle_alpha   90.00
_cell.angle_beta   90.00
_cell.angle_gamma   90.00
#
_symmetry.space_group_name_H-M   'P 1'
#
loop_
_entity.id
_entity.type
_entity.pdbx_description
1 polymer ?
#
loop_
_entity_poly.entity_id
_entity_poly.type
_entity_poly.pdbx_seq_one_letter_code
_entity_poly.pdbx_strand_id
1 'polypeptide(L)'
;MIATDLSELTHRLQVLDGTAHLSQNGQSREFKITELPEKFINWQLEYKTRVYDAIERDEYIAFNAGHLPVVATIGNASPFPNLANKGVGFTPKDEYLDYYINLVEDAVQKISALPPHAVDETRSLRVRTAREFYAHPEHIDWRRLGLLEIFEGTTLRNLIEMPLASVLWTGNSPVFVSFQVDCVVEIITPEHPRYRFSWAMRRLFEYEPFHVVQTMFPYSYTFWVYDWHDKTPKRRYK
;
A
#
# COMPACT_ATOMS: atom_id res chain seq x y z
N MET A 1 -8.94 -14.54 -19.34
CA MET A 1 -7.52 -14.15 -19.29
C MET A 1 -7.37 -12.89 -20.12
N ILE A 2 -6.89 -11.81 -19.53
CA ILE A 2 -6.61 -10.55 -20.25
C ILE A 2 -5.25 -10.75 -20.91
N ALA A 3 -5.23 -10.91 -22.24
CA ALA A 3 -4.02 -11.05 -23.03
C ALA A 3 -3.44 -9.66 -23.37
N THR A 4 -3.18 -8.86 -22.35
CA THR A 4 -2.39 -7.63 -22.51
C THR A 4 -0.94 -7.99 -22.28
N ASP A 5 -0.06 -7.62 -23.21
CA ASP A 5 1.37 -7.79 -23.03
C ASP A 5 1.81 -7.02 -21.78
N LEU A 6 2.26 -7.76 -20.76
CA LEU A 6 2.63 -7.21 -19.45
C LEU A 6 3.80 -6.24 -19.55
N SER A 7 4.65 -6.39 -20.58
CA SER A 7 5.74 -5.46 -20.84
C SER A 7 5.22 -4.05 -21.20
N GLU A 8 4.09 -3.95 -21.91
CA GLU A 8 3.48 -2.67 -22.24
C GLU A 8 2.92 -1.96 -21.00
N LEU A 9 2.47 -2.69 -19.97
CA LEU A 9 1.90 -2.07 -18.76
C LEU A 9 2.96 -1.33 -17.95
N THR A 10 4.17 -1.88 -17.83
CA THR A 10 5.29 -1.29 -17.10
C THR A 10 5.89 -0.06 -17.79
N HIS A 11 5.72 0.10 -19.10
CA HIS A 11 6.30 1.23 -19.85
C HIS A 11 5.36 2.43 -20.02
N ARG A 12 4.09 2.29 -19.65
CA ARG A 12 3.08 3.38 -19.79
C ARG A 12 3.30 4.53 -18.83
N LEU A 13 3.90 4.29 -17.68
CA LEU A 13 4.17 5.30 -16.67
C LEU A 13 5.66 5.33 -16.36
N GLN A 14 6.27 6.49 -16.52
CA GLN A 14 7.64 6.74 -16.08
C GLN A 14 7.63 7.89 -15.09
N VAL A 15 8.33 7.72 -13.97
CA VAL A 15 8.50 8.78 -12.98
C VAL A 15 9.93 9.27 -13.05
N LEU A 16 10.09 10.52 -13.50
CA LEU A 16 11.38 11.17 -13.69
C LEU A 16 11.35 12.52 -12.98
N ASP A 17 12.34 12.78 -12.13
CA ASP A 17 12.52 14.06 -11.42
C ASP A 17 11.25 14.59 -10.71
N GLY A 18 10.46 13.67 -10.15
CA GLY A 18 9.22 14.01 -9.44
C GLY A 18 8.01 14.29 -10.35
N THR A 19 8.09 13.93 -11.63
CA THR A 19 6.97 14.01 -12.58
C THR A 19 6.66 12.62 -13.11
N ALA A 20 5.38 12.24 -13.02
CA ALA A 20 4.83 11.06 -13.65
C ALA A 20 4.41 11.38 -15.09
N HIS A 21 5.05 10.74 -16.06
CA HIS A 21 4.73 10.81 -17.48
C HIS A 21 3.90 9.58 -17.86
N LEU A 22 2.60 9.80 -18.08
CA LEU A 22 1.67 8.76 -18.50
C LEU A 22 1.47 8.84 -20.02
N SER A 23 1.83 7.77 -20.72
CA SER A 23 1.59 7.61 -22.16
C SER A 23 0.46 6.62 -22.40
N GLN A 24 -0.63 7.08 -23.02
CA GLN A 24 -1.81 6.27 -23.28
C GLN A 24 -2.54 6.70 -24.55
N ASN A 25 -2.83 5.74 -25.44
CA ASN A 25 -3.56 5.98 -26.70
C ASN A 25 -2.98 7.11 -27.58
N GLY A 26 -1.65 7.23 -27.62
CA GLY A 26 -0.96 8.29 -28.35
C GLY A 26 -1.02 9.68 -27.69
N GLN A 27 -1.61 9.79 -26.50
CA GLN A 27 -1.58 11.00 -25.68
C GLN A 27 -0.55 10.84 -24.56
N SER A 28 0.12 11.93 -24.22
CA SER A 28 0.96 12.02 -23.02
C SER A 28 0.33 12.99 -22.03
N ARG A 29 0.33 12.63 -20.75
CA ARG A 29 -0.12 13.46 -19.64
C ARG A 29 0.95 13.47 -18.57
N GLU A 30 1.16 14.64 -17.99
CA GLU A 30 2.15 14.84 -16.93
C GLU A 30 1.45 15.14 -15.62
N PHE A 31 1.95 14.53 -14.56
CA PHE A 31 1.45 14.70 -13.21
C PHE A 31 2.63 15.01 -12.31
N LYS A 32 2.63 16.21 -11.72
CA LYS A 32 3.62 16.56 -10.72
C LYS A 32 3.36 15.73 -9.46
N ILE A 33 4.33 14.92 -9.07
CA ILE A 33 4.25 14.11 -7.87
C ILE A 33 4.52 14.99 -6.65
N THR A 34 3.74 14.77 -5.60
CA THR A 34 3.79 15.51 -4.34
C THR A 34 3.97 14.56 -3.17
N GLU A 35 4.36 15.10 -2.02
CA GLU A 35 4.40 14.31 -0.78
C GLU A 35 3.02 14.29 -0.12
N LEU A 36 2.75 13.19 0.58
CA LEU A 36 1.62 13.10 1.50
C LEU A 36 1.70 14.20 2.57
N PRO A 37 0.56 14.71 3.04
CA PRO A 37 0.57 15.76 4.06
C PRO A 37 1.06 15.21 5.40
N GLU A 38 1.84 16.01 6.12
CA GLU A 38 2.40 15.66 7.44
C GLU A 38 1.33 15.14 8.41
N LYS A 39 0.14 15.76 8.44
CA LYS A 39 -0.98 15.32 9.27
C LYS A 39 -1.43 13.89 8.94
N PHE A 40 -1.43 13.49 7.67
CA PHE A 40 -1.74 12.11 7.26
C PHE A 40 -0.62 11.16 7.66
N ILE A 41 0.64 11.55 7.42
CA ILE A 41 1.83 10.75 7.76
C ILE A 41 1.83 10.44 9.26
N ASN A 42 1.72 11.46 10.11
CA ASN A 42 1.72 11.29 11.57
C ASN A 42 0.56 10.40 12.02
N TRP A 43 -0.65 10.64 11.48
CA TRP A 43 -1.80 9.79 11.78
C TRP A 43 -1.57 8.32 11.41
N GLN A 44 -0.96 8.04 10.25
CA GLN A 44 -0.63 6.68 9.83
C GLN A 44 0.44 6.03 10.70
N LEU A 45 1.52 6.75 11.04
CA LEU A 45 2.59 6.24 11.90
C LEU A 45 2.08 5.91 13.30
N GLU A 46 1.27 6.80 13.89
CA GLU A 46 0.58 6.54 15.17
C GLU A 46 -0.37 5.35 15.06
N TYR A 47 -1.10 5.22 13.95
CA TYR A 47 -2.00 4.09 13.72
C TYR A 47 -1.24 2.77 13.68
N LYS A 48 -0.13 2.71 12.92
CA LYS A 48 0.72 1.51 12.80
C LYS A 48 1.30 1.11 14.15
N THR A 49 1.80 2.08 14.92
CA THR A 49 2.33 1.84 16.27
C THR A 49 1.27 1.17 17.15
N ARG A 50 0.06 1.73 17.23
CA ARG A 50 -1.03 1.15 18.02
C ARG A 50 -1.43 -0.25 17.54
N VAL A 51 -1.44 -0.50 16.24
CA VAL A 51 -1.73 -1.84 15.68
C VAL A 51 -0.67 -2.84 16.11
N TYR A 52 0.61 -2.47 16.06
CA TYR A 52 1.69 -3.36 16.47
C TYR A 52 1.68 -3.62 17.98
N ASP A 53 1.36 -2.62 18.79
CA ASP A 53 1.16 -2.79 20.24
C ASP A 53 0.01 -3.76 20.54
N ALA A 54 -1.11 -3.63 19.82
CA ALA A 54 -2.26 -4.52 19.96
C ALA A 54 -1.90 -5.96 19.54
N ILE A 55 -1.19 -6.14 18.41
CA ILE A 55 -0.72 -7.47 17.99
C ILE A 55 0.18 -8.08 19.06
N GLU A 56 1.14 -7.31 19.60
CA GLU A 56 2.08 -7.78 20.64
C GLU A 56 1.36 -8.20 21.93
N ARG A 57 0.24 -7.56 22.27
CA ARG A 57 -0.62 -7.88 23.42
C ARG A 57 -1.70 -8.92 23.14
N ASP A 58 -1.74 -9.48 21.93
CA ASP A 58 -2.79 -10.40 21.47
C ASP A 58 -4.22 -9.81 21.56
N GLU A 59 -4.32 -8.48 21.36
CA GLU A 59 -5.59 -7.76 21.39
C GLU A 59 -6.31 -7.83 20.03
N TYR A 60 -7.64 -7.92 20.07
CA TYR A 60 -8.46 -7.97 18.86
C TYR A 60 -8.48 -6.63 18.12
N ILE A 61 -8.14 -6.64 16.83
CA ILE A 61 -8.19 -5.48 15.95
C ILE A 61 -9.43 -5.57 15.06
N ALA A 62 -10.49 -4.85 15.45
CA ALA A 62 -11.78 -4.91 14.76
C ALA A 62 -11.73 -4.44 13.29
N PHE A 63 -10.98 -3.38 13.01
CA PHE A 63 -10.79 -2.88 11.65
C PHE A 63 -9.49 -2.08 11.54
N ASN A 64 -8.70 -2.34 10.50
CA ASN A 64 -7.43 -1.65 10.27
C ASN A 64 -7.63 -0.47 9.31
N ALA A 65 -8.28 0.59 9.79
CA ALA A 65 -8.62 1.77 8.99
C ALA A 65 -7.40 2.46 8.34
N GLY A 66 -6.24 2.41 9.00
CA GLY A 66 -4.99 2.95 8.43
C GLY A 66 -4.47 2.11 7.25
N HIS A 67 -4.72 0.80 7.24
CA HIS A 67 -4.22 -0.11 6.21
C HIS A 67 -5.24 -0.48 5.13
N LEU A 68 -6.54 -0.38 5.41
CA LEU A 68 -7.62 -0.80 4.51
C LEU A 68 -8.46 0.39 4.02
N PRO A 69 -7.87 1.38 3.31
CA PRO A 69 -8.66 2.42 2.67
C PRO A 69 -9.55 1.87 1.56
N VAL A 70 -10.52 2.70 1.17
CA VAL A 70 -11.30 2.50 -0.06
C VAL A 70 -10.49 3.01 -1.25
N VAL A 71 -10.16 2.13 -2.18
CA VAL A 71 -9.55 2.48 -3.47
C VAL A 71 -10.66 2.62 -4.50
N ALA A 72 -10.78 3.83 -5.06
CA ALA A 72 -11.67 4.18 -6.15
C ALA A 72 -10.90 4.16 -7.48
N THR A 73 -11.44 3.44 -8.46
CA THR A 73 -10.89 3.34 -9.82
C THR A 73 -12.02 3.48 -10.82
N ILE A 74 -11.73 4.05 -11.98
CA ILE A 74 -12.71 4.25 -13.06
C ILE A 74 -12.18 3.53 -14.31
N GLY A 75 -13.07 2.83 -15.00
CA GLY A 75 -12.81 2.22 -16.31
C GLY A 75 -13.99 2.48 -17.24
N ASN A 76 -13.88 2.09 -18.50
CA ASN A 76 -14.92 2.40 -19.49
C ASN A 76 -16.14 1.49 -19.39
N ALA A 77 -16.04 0.38 -18.65
CA ALA A 77 -17.10 -0.62 -18.52
C ALA A 77 -18.30 -0.15 -17.68
N SER A 78 -18.16 0.90 -16.87
CA SER A 78 -19.21 1.38 -15.96
C SER A 78 -19.18 2.91 -15.85
N PRO A 79 -20.33 3.59 -15.83
CA PRO A 79 -20.39 5.03 -15.56
C PRO A 79 -20.13 5.37 -14.08
N PHE A 80 -20.10 4.36 -13.20
CA PHE A 80 -19.82 4.51 -11.76
C PHE A 80 -18.42 3.98 -11.41
N PRO A 81 -17.73 4.61 -10.43
CA PRO A 81 -16.42 4.15 -9.98
C PRO A 81 -16.54 2.78 -9.28
N ASN A 82 -15.52 1.94 -9.49
CA ASN A 82 -15.32 0.74 -8.67
C ASN A 82 -14.65 1.16 -7.35
N LEU A 83 -15.31 0.83 -6.24
CA LEU A 83 -14.83 1.09 -4.88
C LEU A 83 -14.50 -0.24 -4.19
N ALA A 84 -13.27 -0.40 -3.71
CA ALA A 84 -12.85 -1.62 -3.02
C ALA A 84 -11.94 -1.31 -1.84
N ASN A 85 -12.17 -1.98 -0.70
CA ASN A 85 -11.19 -1.98 0.39
C ASN A 85 -9.94 -2.74 -0.05
N LYS A 86 -8.77 -2.14 0.12
CA LYS A 86 -7.50 -2.75 -0.28
C LYS A 86 -6.41 -2.46 0.76
N GLY A 87 -5.50 -3.41 0.95
CA GLY A 87 -4.32 -3.22 1.79
C GLY A 87 -3.33 -2.24 1.14
N VAL A 88 -3.24 -1.02 1.67
CA VAL A 88 -2.31 0.02 1.21
C VAL A 88 -1.33 0.36 2.34
N GLY A 89 -0.06 0.52 2.00
CA GLY A 89 0.99 0.82 2.98
C GLY A 89 2.08 1.72 2.41
N PHE A 90 2.95 2.20 3.30
CA PHE A 90 4.16 2.91 2.91
C PHE A 90 5.18 1.96 2.28
N THR A 91 6.06 2.54 1.47
CA THR A 91 7.19 1.83 0.85
C THR A 91 8.48 2.59 1.13
N PRO A 92 9.63 1.91 1.27
CA PRO A 92 10.90 2.58 1.42
C PRO A 92 11.24 3.38 0.15
N LYS A 93 12.12 4.36 0.25
CA LYS A 93 12.80 4.97 -0.91
C LYS A 93 13.65 3.92 -1.62
N ASP A 94 13.95 4.17 -2.89
CA ASP A 94 14.61 3.19 -3.73
C ASP A 94 16.00 2.80 -3.19
N GLU A 95 16.74 3.76 -2.62
CA GLU A 95 18.06 3.51 -2.02
C GLU A 95 18.02 2.62 -0.76
N TYR A 96 16.86 2.43 -0.13
CA TYR A 96 16.68 1.57 1.05
C TYR A 96 15.93 0.26 0.76
N LEU A 97 15.48 0.03 -0.49
CA LEU A 97 14.69 -1.16 -0.84
C LEU A 97 15.41 -2.46 -0.49
N ASP A 98 16.67 -2.61 -0.93
CA ASP A 98 17.43 -3.84 -0.70
C ASP A 98 17.65 -4.12 0.79
N TYR A 99 17.90 -3.08 1.60
CA TYR A 99 18.03 -3.21 3.05
C TYR A 99 16.76 -3.82 3.66
N TYR A 100 15.60 -3.24 3.36
CA TYR A 100 14.34 -3.69 3.94
C TYR A 100 13.84 -5.02 3.37
N ILE A 101 14.11 -5.31 2.10
CA ILE A 101 13.85 -6.63 1.51
C ILE A 101 14.62 -7.71 2.29
N ASN A 102 15.92 -7.53 2.46
CA ASN A 102 16.75 -8.50 3.18
C ASN A 102 16.31 -8.66 4.63
N LEU A 103 16.07 -7.55 5.34
CA LEU A 103 15.59 -7.56 6.73
C LEU A 103 14.30 -8.39 6.88
N VAL A 104 13.33 -8.17 5.99
CA VAL A 104 12.02 -8.81 6.09
C VAL A 104 12.08 -10.27 5.64
N GLU A 105 12.79 -10.58 4.56
CA GLU A 105 12.94 -11.96 4.09
C GLU A 105 13.71 -12.83 5.09
N ASP A 106 14.75 -12.30 5.74
CA ASP A 106 15.47 -12.99 6.81
C ASP A 106 14.55 -13.31 7.99
N ALA A 107 13.67 -12.38 8.37
CA ALA A 107 12.70 -12.60 9.41
C ALA A 107 11.68 -13.69 9.01
N VAL A 108 11.18 -13.67 7.77
CA VAL A 108 10.27 -14.70 7.26
C VAL A 108 10.94 -16.08 7.28
N GLN A 109 12.20 -16.19 6.87
CA GLN A 109 12.95 -17.45 6.93
C GLN A 109 13.12 -17.96 8.37
N LYS A 110 13.51 -17.09 9.31
CA LYS A 110 13.62 -17.42 10.73
C LYS A 110 12.29 -17.89 11.32
N ILE A 111 11.19 -17.19 11.01
CA ILE A 111 9.83 -17.57 11.43
C ILE A 111 9.47 -18.96 10.90
N SER A 112 9.79 -19.25 9.64
CA SER A 112 9.44 -20.50 8.97
C SER A 112 10.23 -21.70 9.53
N ALA A 113 11.39 -21.45 10.13
CA ALA A 113 12.22 -22.47 10.76
C ALA A 113 11.86 -22.75 12.23
N LEU A 114 11.05 -21.89 12.85
CA LEU A 114 10.60 -22.08 14.23
C LEU A 114 9.51 -23.17 14.31
N PRO A 115 9.42 -23.90 15.44
CA PRO A 115 8.40 -24.93 15.59
C PRO A 115 6.99 -24.30 15.69
N PRO A 116 5.92 -25.03 15.31
CA PRO A 116 4.55 -24.47 15.28
C PRO A 116 4.03 -23.89 16.61
N HIS A 117 4.61 -24.30 17.74
CA HIS A 117 4.22 -23.83 19.07
C HIS A 117 4.95 -22.55 19.53
N ALA A 118 5.92 -22.05 18.75
CA ALA A 118 6.66 -20.82 19.04
C ALA A 118 5.86 -19.56 18.65
N VAL A 119 4.61 -19.48 19.13
CA VAL A 119 3.66 -18.44 18.73
C VAL A 119 4.15 -17.06 19.18
N ASP A 120 4.64 -16.94 20.40
CA ASP A 120 5.09 -15.66 20.96
C ASP A 120 6.40 -15.19 20.32
N GLU A 121 7.33 -16.10 20.02
CA GLU A 121 8.60 -15.79 19.35
C GLU A 121 8.36 -15.33 17.91
N THR A 122 7.48 -16.02 17.18
CA THR A 122 7.12 -15.63 15.81
C THR A 122 6.40 -14.28 15.81
N ARG A 123 5.42 -14.06 16.71
CA ARG A 123 4.73 -12.77 16.88
C ARG A 123 5.71 -11.64 17.18
N SER A 124 6.60 -11.84 18.16
CA SER A 124 7.61 -10.86 18.55
C SER A 124 8.58 -10.52 17.42
N LEU A 125 8.98 -11.50 16.61
CA LEU A 125 9.85 -11.28 15.46
C LEU A 125 9.12 -10.51 14.33
N ARG A 126 7.86 -10.85 14.03
CA ARG A 126 7.04 -10.11 13.05
C ARG A 126 6.89 -8.64 13.43
N VAL A 127 6.48 -8.39 14.67
CA VAL A 127 6.24 -7.03 15.19
C VAL A 127 7.52 -6.21 15.18
N ARG A 128 8.64 -6.75 15.72
CA ARG A 128 9.92 -6.03 15.71
C ARG A 128 10.42 -5.72 14.31
N THR A 129 10.33 -6.70 13.40
CA THR A 129 10.74 -6.51 12.00
C THR A 129 9.91 -5.43 11.31
N ALA A 130 8.60 -5.44 11.51
CA ALA A 130 7.73 -4.41 10.95
C ALA A 130 8.01 -3.03 11.58
N ARG A 131 8.19 -2.95 12.90
CA ARG A 131 8.52 -1.71 13.62
C ARG A 131 9.83 -1.08 13.14
N GLU A 132 10.83 -1.88 12.81
CA GLU A 132 12.11 -1.39 12.27
C GLU A 132 11.92 -0.52 11.02
N PHE A 133 10.98 -0.87 10.13
CA PHE A 133 10.68 -0.03 8.98
C PHE A 133 10.11 1.34 9.36
N TYR A 134 9.20 1.39 10.34
CA TYR A 134 8.58 2.63 10.78
C TYR A 134 9.42 3.44 11.79
N ALA A 135 10.47 2.83 12.36
CA ALA A 135 11.43 3.51 13.23
C ALA A 135 12.32 4.50 12.47
N HIS A 136 12.36 4.41 11.13
CA HIS A 136 13.14 5.26 10.25
C HIS A 136 12.26 5.98 9.21
N PRO A 137 11.45 6.99 9.63
CA PRO A 137 10.61 7.75 8.71
C PRO A 137 11.39 8.36 7.53
N GLU A 138 12.66 8.70 7.73
CA GLU A 138 13.58 9.20 6.70
C GLU A 138 13.85 8.21 5.55
N HIS A 139 13.63 6.91 5.77
CA HIS A 139 13.76 5.88 4.75
C HIS A 139 12.49 5.68 3.94
N ILE A 140 11.35 6.28 4.33
CA ILE A 140 10.07 6.11 3.65
C ILE A 140 9.95 7.14 2.52
N ASP A 141 9.44 6.70 1.36
CA ASP A 141 9.11 7.62 0.27
C ASP A 141 7.68 8.15 0.43
N TRP A 142 7.56 9.38 0.95
CA TRP A 142 6.27 10.04 1.19
C TRP A 142 5.50 10.40 -0.07
N ARG A 143 6.10 10.21 -1.25
CA ARG A 143 5.47 10.47 -2.54
C ARG A 143 4.74 9.27 -3.10
N ARG A 144 4.82 8.10 -2.45
CA ARG A 144 4.21 6.88 -2.95
C ARG A 144 3.69 5.92 -1.88
N LEU A 145 2.72 5.12 -2.28
CA LEU A 145 2.14 4.03 -1.49
C LEU A 145 2.20 2.72 -2.27
N GLY A 146 2.25 1.59 -1.56
CA GLY A 146 2.31 0.24 -2.11
C GLY A 146 1.07 -0.58 -1.80
N LEU A 147 0.73 -1.50 -2.71
CA LEU A 147 -0.36 -2.47 -2.58
C LEU A 147 -0.01 -3.75 -3.34
N LEU A 148 -0.39 -4.92 -2.83
CA LEU A 148 -0.34 -6.18 -3.60
C LEU A 148 -1.71 -6.49 -4.23
N GLU A 149 -1.74 -6.73 -5.54
CA GLU A 149 -2.96 -7.19 -6.20
C GLU A 149 -3.13 -8.69 -5.95
N ILE A 150 -4.34 -9.08 -5.56
CA ILE A 150 -4.65 -10.44 -5.07
C ILE A 150 -5.56 -11.19 -6.06
N PHE A 151 -6.50 -10.48 -6.70
CA PHE A 151 -7.65 -11.10 -7.36
C PHE A 151 -7.75 -10.79 -8.86
N GLU A 152 -6.90 -9.91 -9.40
CA GLU A 152 -6.94 -9.51 -10.82
C GLU A 152 -8.34 -9.05 -11.28
N GLY A 153 -9.06 -8.42 -10.34
CA GLY A 153 -10.46 -8.07 -10.49
C GLY A 153 -10.70 -6.76 -11.25
N THR A 154 -11.82 -6.10 -10.94
CA THR A 154 -12.22 -4.84 -11.57
C THR A 154 -11.18 -3.72 -11.37
N THR A 155 -10.52 -3.67 -10.21
CA THR A 155 -9.43 -2.71 -9.96
C THR A 155 -8.33 -2.82 -11.02
N LEU A 156 -7.81 -4.04 -11.27
CA LEU A 156 -6.76 -4.25 -12.27
C LEU A 156 -7.23 -3.85 -13.67
N ARG A 157 -8.42 -4.28 -14.08
CA ARG A 157 -9.01 -3.92 -15.37
C ARG A 157 -9.11 -2.41 -15.57
N ASN A 158 -9.62 -1.71 -14.56
CA ASN A 158 -9.73 -0.26 -14.60
C ASN A 158 -8.36 0.41 -14.70
N LEU A 159 -7.36 -0.04 -13.93
CA LEU A 159 -6.02 0.55 -13.95
C LEU A 159 -5.26 0.30 -15.25
N ILE A 160 -5.51 -0.82 -15.94
CA ILE A 160 -4.98 -1.06 -17.29
C ILE A 160 -5.55 -0.03 -18.29
N GLU A 161 -6.84 0.31 -18.15
CA GLU A 161 -7.54 1.27 -19.02
C GLU A 161 -7.31 2.73 -18.62
N MET A 162 -7.13 3.02 -17.34
CA MET A 162 -6.97 4.36 -16.79
C MET A 162 -6.17 4.25 -15.49
N PRO A 163 -4.84 4.48 -15.54
CA PRO A 163 -3.94 4.27 -14.39
C PRO A 163 -4.01 5.42 -13.40
N LEU A 164 -5.22 5.77 -12.98
CA LEU A 164 -5.54 6.79 -12.00
C LEU A 164 -6.42 6.18 -10.91
N ALA A 165 -6.19 6.57 -9.67
CA ALA A 165 -7.00 6.12 -8.54
C ALA A 165 -7.13 7.22 -7.49
N SER A 166 -8.25 7.22 -6.79
CA SER A 166 -8.42 7.98 -5.54
C SER A 166 -8.47 7.01 -4.39
N VAL A 167 -7.71 7.27 -3.33
CA VAL A 167 -7.63 6.40 -2.15
C VAL A 167 -8.15 7.17 -0.95
N LEU A 168 -9.19 6.66 -0.31
CA LEU A 168 -9.88 7.29 0.82
C LEU A 168 -9.63 6.53 2.12
N TRP A 169 -9.01 7.20 3.07
CA TRP A 169 -8.92 6.77 4.45
C TRP A 169 -9.98 7.45 5.31
N THR A 170 -10.56 6.69 6.23
CA THR A 170 -11.48 7.20 7.24
C THR A 170 -11.18 6.52 8.56
N GLY A 171 -10.69 7.30 9.52
CA GLY A 171 -10.45 6.88 10.89
C GLY A 171 -11.73 6.80 11.72
N ASN A 172 -11.57 6.48 13.00
CA ASN A 172 -12.68 6.23 13.90
C ASN A 172 -13.18 7.50 14.62
N SER A 173 -14.36 7.36 15.22
CA SER A 173 -14.91 8.32 16.20
C SER A 173 -13.89 8.59 17.33
N PRO A 174 -13.84 9.81 17.89
CA PRO A 174 -14.75 10.95 17.64
C PRO A 174 -14.27 11.94 16.59
N VAL A 175 -13.04 11.81 16.09
CA VAL A 175 -12.43 12.78 15.17
C VAL A 175 -12.75 12.47 13.71
N PHE A 176 -12.87 11.17 13.36
CA PHE A 176 -13.07 10.71 11.98
C PHE A 176 -12.05 11.32 11.01
N VAL A 177 -10.76 11.27 11.38
CA VAL A 177 -9.66 11.72 10.52
C VAL A 177 -9.85 11.11 9.13
N SER A 178 -9.93 11.93 8.09
CA SER A 178 -10.23 11.44 6.75
C SER A 178 -9.40 12.16 5.70
N PHE A 179 -8.83 11.40 4.79
CA PHE A 179 -7.98 11.89 3.72
C PHE A 179 -8.31 11.16 2.43
N GLN A 180 -8.49 11.93 1.36
CA GLN A 180 -8.40 11.41 0.01
C GLN A 180 -7.00 11.70 -0.53
N VAL A 181 -6.40 10.73 -1.19
CA VAL A 181 -5.14 10.88 -1.94
C VAL A 181 -5.41 10.46 -3.37
N ASP A 182 -5.15 11.35 -4.31
CA ASP A 182 -5.33 11.11 -5.74
C ASP A 182 -3.98 10.77 -6.36
N CYS A 183 -3.95 9.68 -7.11
CA CYS A 183 -2.71 9.01 -7.48
C CYS A 183 -2.69 8.66 -8.97
N VAL A 184 -1.47 8.71 -9.53
CA VAL A 184 -1.13 8.01 -10.77
C VAL A 184 -0.57 6.65 -10.39
N VAL A 185 -1.04 5.59 -11.03
CA VAL A 185 -0.78 4.22 -10.58
C VAL A 185 0.14 3.49 -11.54
N GLU A 186 1.25 3.00 -11.00
CA GLU A 186 2.17 2.11 -11.70
C GLU A 186 1.79 0.66 -11.37
N ILE A 187 1.63 -0.17 -12.40
CA ILE A 187 1.50 -1.63 -12.23
C ILE A 187 2.90 -2.23 -12.29
N ILE A 188 3.30 -2.90 -11.22
CA ILE A 188 4.64 -3.42 -10.99
C ILE A 188 4.62 -4.95 -11.05
N THR A 189 5.53 -5.52 -11.82
CA THR A 189 5.67 -6.97 -11.98
C THR A 189 6.57 -7.60 -10.90
N PRO A 190 6.54 -8.95 -10.74
CA PRO A 190 7.31 -9.64 -9.70
C PRO A 190 8.82 -9.41 -9.70
N GLU A 191 9.40 -9.04 -10.84
CA GLU A 191 10.84 -8.82 -11.01
C GLU A 191 11.31 -7.52 -10.36
N HIS A 192 10.41 -6.57 -10.09
CA HIS A 192 10.78 -5.27 -9.55
C HIS A 192 10.96 -5.34 -8.01
N PRO A 193 12.02 -4.72 -7.46
CA PRO A 193 12.25 -4.64 -6.00
C PRO A 193 11.06 -4.14 -5.15
N ARG A 194 10.25 -3.18 -5.64
CA ARG A 194 9.06 -2.68 -4.92
C ARG A 194 7.99 -3.76 -4.74
N TYR A 195 7.81 -4.64 -5.73
CA TYR A 195 6.96 -5.81 -5.59
C TYR A 195 7.51 -6.73 -4.51
N ARG A 196 8.81 -7.06 -4.60
CA ARG A 196 9.47 -7.99 -3.67
C ARG A 196 9.37 -7.52 -2.22
N PHE A 197 9.59 -6.23 -1.97
CA PHE A 197 9.37 -5.63 -0.64
C PHE A 197 7.92 -5.81 -0.17
N SER A 198 6.94 -5.44 -1.01
CA SER A 198 5.52 -5.52 -0.66
C SER A 198 5.11 -6.97 -0.33
N TRP A 199 5.59 -7.91 -1.14
CA TRP A 199 5.37 -9.34 -0.96
C TRP A 199 6.02 -9.87 0.32
N ALA A 200 7.27 -9.52 0.59
CA ALA A 200 7.97 -9.90 1.82
C ALA A 200 7.23 -9.37 3.06
N MET A 201 6.80 -8.10 3.06
CA MET A 201 6.02 -7.51 4.15
C MET A 201 4.68 -8.21 4.39
N ARG A 202 3.99 -8.59 3.31
CA ARG A 202 2.75 -9.38 3.41
C ARG A 202 2.97 -10.73 4.08
N ARG A 203 4.09 -11.40 3.76
CA ARG A 203 4.44 -12.73 4.28
C ARG A 203 4.73 -12.75 5.77
N LEU A 204 5.18 -11.62 6.36
CA LEU A 204 5.33 -11.52 7.82
C LEU A 204 4.04 -11.89 8.54
N PHE A 205 2.88 -11.52 8.00
CA PHE A 205 1.58 -11.70 8.64
C PHE A 205 0.66 -12.66 7.87
N GLU A 206 1.20 -13.54 7.01
CA GLU A 206 0.42 -14.41 6.10
C GLU A 206 -0.64 -15.25 6.80
N TYR A 207 -0.28 -15.79 7.96
CA TYR A 207 -1.09 -16.74 8.73
C TYR A 207 -1.88 -16.10 9.88
N GLU A 208 -1.88 -14.77 9.97
CA GLU A 208 -2.68 -14.08 10.98
C GLU A 208 -4.17 -14.08 10.61
N PRO A 209 -5.09 -14.15 11.60
CA PRO A 209 -6.52 -14.33 11.35
C PRO A 209 -7.19 -13.18 10.60
N PHE A 210 -6.52 -12.03 10.50
CA PHE A 210 -7.00 -10.86 9.75
C PHE A 210 -6.62 -10.88 8.25
N HIS A 211 -6.08 -11.99 7.76
CA HIS A 211 -5.69 -12.14 6.36
C HIS A 211 -6.43 -13.26 5.62
N VAL A 212 -6.73 -12.99 4.35
CA VAL A 212 -7.08 -14.04 3.40
C VAL A 212 -5.79 -14.75 2.99
N VAL A 213 -5.72 -16.05 3.22
CA VAL A 213 -4.60 -16.90 2.79
C VAL A 213 -4.64 -16.99 1.27
N GLN A 214 -3.59 -16.46 0.62
CA GLN A 214 -3.43 -16.47 -0.83
C GLN A 214 -1.95 -16.66 -1.12
N THR A 215 -1.62 -17.63 -1.97
CA THR A 215 -0.24 -18.06 -2.23
C THR A 215 0.45 -17.31 -3.36
N MET A 216 -0.29 -16.57 -4.19
CA MET A 216 0.26 -15.81 -5.32
C MET A 216 -0.37 -14.42 -5.42
N PHE A 217 0.48 -13.44 -5.70
CA PHE A 217 0.12 -12.05 -5.96
C PHE A 217 0.73 -11.67 -7.31
N PRO A 218 -0.04 -11.57 -8.39
CA PRO A 218 0.55 -11.45 -9.72
C PRO A 218 1.23 -10.10 -9.94
N TYR A 219 0.80 -9.05 -9.24
CA TYR A 219 1.33 -7.70 -9.38
C TYR A 219 1.34 -6.96 -8.04
N SER A 220 2.06 -5.84 -8.01
CA SER A 220 1.89 -4.79 -7.01
C SER A 220 1.54 -3.47 -7.70
N TYR A 221 0.96 -2.55 -6.96
CA TYR A 221 0.71 -1.18 -7.44
C TYR A 221 1.58 -0.22 -6.66
N THR A 222 2.20 0.73 -7.37
CA THR A 222 2.71 1.95 -6.76
C THR A 222 1.74 3.08 -7.05
N PHE A 223 1.17 3.65 -5.99
CA PHE A 223 0.34 4.85 -6.07
C PHE A 223 1.22 6.06 -5.88
N TRP A 224 1.61 6.72 -6.97
CA TRP A 224 2.34 7.97 -6.93
C TRP A 224 1.39 9.13 -6.63
N VAL A 225 1.67 9.87 -5.58
CA VAL A 225 0.78 10.90 -5.05
C VAL A 225 0.80 12.12 -5.95
N TYR A 226 -0.33 12.45 -6.55
CA TYR A 226 -0.51 13.64 -7.37
C TYR A 226 -1.10 14.78 -6.55
N ASP A 227 -2.20 14.53 -5.84
CA ASP A 227 -2.88 15.51 -4.99
C ASP A 227 -3.50 14.83 -3.75
N TRP A 228 -3.94 15.62 -2.78
CA TRP A 228 -4.63 15.12 -1.59
C TRP A 228 -5.61 16.14 -1.01
N HIS A 229 -6.59 15.63 -0.26
CA HIS A 229 -7.61 16.44 0.38
C HIS A 229 -7.87 15.97 1.82
N ASP A 230 -7.74 16.90 2.77
CA ASP A 230 -8.20 16.66 4.15
C ASP A 230 -9.74 16.74 4.20
N LYS A 231 -10.37 15.57 4.33
CA LYS A 231 -11.82 15.40 4.42
C LYS A 231 -12.30 15.20 5.85
N THR A 232 -11.43 15.41 6.84
CA THR A 232 -11.80 15.29 8.26
C THR A 232 -12.98 16.21 8.57
N PRO A 233 -14.11 15.68 9.11
CA PRO A 233 -15.27 16.48 9.43
C PRO A 233 -14.91 17.62 10.39
N LYS A 234 -15.36 18.83 10.07
CA LYS A 234 -15.20 20.01 10.94
C LYS A 234 -16.49 20.25 11.71
N ARG A 235 -16.40 20.51 13.01
CA ARG A 235 -17.56 20.95 13.80
C ARG A 235 -18.07 22.28 13.23
N ARG A 236 -19.38 22.36 12.98
CA ARG A 236 -20.02 23.54 12.39
C ARG A 236 -20.02 24.75 13.34
N TYR A 237 -19.94 24.52 14.64
CA TYR A 237 -19.96 25.56 15.67
C TYR A 237 -18.78 25.31 16.63
N LYS A 238 -17.96 26.33 16.84
CA LYS A 238 -17.00 26.43 17.95
C LYS A 238 -17.61 27.31 19.02
#